data_AF-A0A938QUP9-F1
#
_entry.id   AF-A0A938QUP9-F1
#
_cell.length_a   1.000
_cell.length_b   1.000
_cell.length_c   1.000
_cell.angle_alpha   90.00
_cell.angle_beta   90.00
_cell.angle_gamma   90.00
#
_symmetry.space_group_name_H-M   'P 1'
#
loop_
_entity.id
_entity.type
_entity.pdbx_description
1 polymer ?
#
loop_
_entity_poly.entity_id
_entity_poly.type
_entity_poly.pdbx_seq_one_letter_code
_entity_poly.pdbx_strand_id
1 'polypeptide(L)' 'MTTNSATDDVTSLRHRLDVLLREHAEVKARVAEYQQRRWLSPGEQLELRTLQRLKLKKKDAIAALEKDLTLLESHSTFE' A
#
# COMPACT_ATOMS: atom_id res chain seq x y z
N MET A 1 13.44 10.62 -30.17
CA MET A 1 13.64 11.05 -28.77
C MET A 1 12.31 10.92 -28.03
N THR A 2 11.98 9.74 -27.51
CA THR A 2 10.68 9.46 -26.85
C THR A 2 10.79 8.46 -25.69
N THR A 3 11.98 8.31 -25.09
CA THR A 3 12.24 7.30 -24.04
C THR A 3 12.06 7.82 -22.61
N ASN A 4 11.88 9.13 -22.39
CA ASN A 4 11.78 9.68 -21.02
C ASN A 4 10.42 9.41 -20.33
N SER A 5 9.33 9.27 -21.08
CA SER A 5 7.98 9.16 -20.50
C SER A 5 7.78 7.87 -19.70
N ALA A 6 8.27 6.73 -20.21
CA ALA A 6 8.08 5.43 -19.55
C ALA A 6 8.88 5.30 -18.25
N THR A 7 10.07 5.90 -18.20
CA THR A 7 10.90 5.95 -16.98
C THR A 7 10.30 6.84 -15.90
N ASP A 8 9.65 7.94 -16.29
CA ASP A 8 8.97 8.85 -15.37
C ASP A 8 7.73 8.17 -14.76
N ASP A 9 6.99 7.40 -15.57
CA ASP A 9 5.82 6.64 -15.12
C ASP A 9 6.19 5.54 -14.11
N VAL A 10 7.23 4.76 -14.37
CA VAL A 10 7.73 3.73 -13.44
C VAL A 10 8.22 4.36 -12.13
N THR A 11 8.93 5.49 -12.22
CA THR A 11 9.42 6.21 -11.04
C THR A 11 8.27 6.74 -10.18
N SER A 12 7.23 7.29 -10.82
CA SER A 12 5.99 7.74 -10.16
C SER A 12 5.25 6.59 -9.46
N LEU A 13 5.11 5.45 -10.15
CA LEU A 13 4.46 4.26 -9.59
C LEU A 13 5.24 3.67 -8.40
N ARG A 14 6.58 3.63 -8.48
CA ARG A 14 7.43 3.22 -7.35
C ARG A 14 7.31 4.16 -6.16
N HIS A 15 7.31 5.48 -6.40
CA HIS A 15 7.10 6.45 -5.33
C HIS A 15 5.72 6.27 -4.68
N ARG A 16 4.67 6.05 -5.48
CA ARG A 16 3.33 5.78 -4.97
C ARG A 16 3.27 4.50 -4.14
N LEU A 17 3.95 3.44 -4.59
CA LEU A 17 4.07 2.18 -3.86
C LEU A 17 4.77 2.39 -2.50
N ASP A 18 5.88 3.12 -2.47
CA ASP A 18 6.62 3.42 -1.23
C ASP A 18 5.76 4.16 -0.21
N VAL A 19 5.02 5.18 -0.66
CA VAL A 19 4.07 5.92 0.20
C VAL A 19 3.01 4.96 0.75
N LEU A 20 2.42 4.14 -0.13
CA LEU A 20 1.37 3.21 0.25
C LEU A 20 1.85 2.13 1.23
N LEU A 21 3.09 1.66 1.08
CA LEU A 21 3.75 0.72 1.98
C LEU A 21 3.95 1.32 3.38
N ARG A 22 4.40 2.58 3.46
CA ARG A 22 4.54 3.30 4.74
C ARG A 22 3.19 3.47 5.43
N GLU A 23 2.19 3.96 4.71
CA GLU A 23 0.84 4.13 5.26
C GLU A 23 0.23 2.79 5.71
N HIS A 24 0.45 1.71 4.95
CA HIS A 24 0.00 0.37 5.33
C HIS A 24 0.71 -0.13 6.59
N ALA A 25 2.01 0.14 6.74
CA ALA A 25 2.78 -0.20 7.94
C ALA A 25 2.27 0.55 9.18
N GLU A 26 1.96 1.85 9.05
CA GLU A 26 1.38 2.65 10.14
C GLU A 26 0.00 2.12 10.57
N VAL A 27 -0.88 1.82 9.61
CA VAL A 27 -2.20 1.24 9.91
C VAL A 27 -2.05 -0.13 10.57
N LYS A 28 -1.10 -0.96 10.10
CA LYS A 28 -0.79 -2.26 10.71
C LYS A 28 -0.30 -2.11 12.15
N ALA A 29 0.56 -1.13 12.43
CA ALA A 29 1.06 -0.84 13.77
C ALA A 29 -0.08 -0.41 14.71
N ARG A 30 -0.96 0.50 14.28
CA ARG A 30 -2.14 0.91 15.06
C ARG A 30 -3.09 -0.23 15.35
N VAL A 31 -3.36 -1.08 14.36
CA VAL A 31 -4.17 -2.30 14.56
C VAL A 31 -3.54 -3.21 15.62
N ALA A 32 -2.22 -3.39 15.58
CA ALA A 32 -1.52 -4.21 16.55
C ALA A 32 -1.59 -3.61 17.97
N GLU A 33 -1.44 -2.30 18.10
CA GLU A 33 -1.58 -1.59 19.39
C GLU A 33 -2.97 -1.83 20.00
N TYR A 34 -4.04 -1.65 19.22
CA TYR A 34 -5.40 -1.93 19.68
C TYR A 34 -5.61 -3.41 20.03
N GLN A 35 -5.01 -4.34 19.29
CA GLN A 35 -5.11 -5.78 19.54
C GLN A 35 -4.36 -6.24 20.80
N GLN A 36 -3.31 -5.53 21.21
CA GLN A 36 -2.56 -5.83 22.44
C GLN A 36 -3.31 -5.38 23.70
N ARG A 37 -4.29 -4.48 23.57
CA ARG A 37 -5.05 -3.97 24.72
C ARG A 37 -6.10 -5.00 25.14
N ARG A 38 -6.11 -5.33 26.43
CA ARG A 38 -7.03 -6.31 27.03
C ARG A 38 -8.50 -5.88 26.96
N TRP A 39 -8.76 -4.58 26.96
CA TRP A 39 -10.10 -4.02 26.87
C TRP A 39 -10.10 -2.81 25.94
N LEU A 40 -11.12 -2.73 25.10
CA LEU A 40 -11.37 -1.65 24.15
C LEU A 40 -12.77 -1.13 24.39
N SER A 41 -12.90 0.19 24.50
CA SER A 41 -14.20 0.85 24.52
C SER A 41 -14.94 0.63 23.20
N PRO A 42 -16.28 0.81 23.17
CA PRO A 42 -17.05 0.66 21.93
C PRO A 42 -16.55 1.55 20.77
N GLY A 43 -16.07 2.76 21.09
CA GLY A 43 -15.46 3.67 20.10
C GLY A 43 -14.17 3.10 19.52
N GLU A 44 -13.27 2.60 20.38
CA GLU A 44 -12.00 1.99 19.96
C GLU A 44 -12.23 0.68 19.18
N GLN A 45 -13.28 -0.08 19.51
CA GLN A 45 -13.65 -1.27 18.72
C GLN A 45 -14.12 -0.91 17.30
N LEU A 46 -14.87 0.20 17.16
CA LEU A 46 -15.27 0.71 15.84
C LEU A 46 -14.07 1.20 15.05
N GLU A 47 -13.16 1.91 15.71
CA GLU A 47 -11.91 2.39 15.12
C GLU A 47 -11.04 1.22 14.66
N LEU A 48 -10.86 0.18 15.49
CA LEU A 48 -10.14 -1.03 15.12
C LEU A 48 -10.74 -1.69 13.88
N ARG A 49 -12.06 -1.83 13.78
CA ARG A 49 -12.71 -2.37 12.57
C ARG A 49 -12.45 -1.50 11.35
N THR A 50 -12.46 -0.18 11.52
CA THR A 50 -12.17 0.78 10.45
C THR A 50 -10.71 0.64 9.97
N LEU A 51 -9.77 0.56 10.90
CA LEU A 51 -8.35 0.36 10.62
C LEU A 51 -8.08 -0.99 9.95
N GLN A 52 -8.76 -2.06 10.37
CA GLN A 52 -8.66 -3.38 9.72
C GLN A 52 -9.16 -3.35 8.27
N ARG A 53 -10.27 -2.67 7.99
CA ARG A 53 -10.76 -2.46 6.62
C ARG A 53 -9.79 -1.62 5.80
N LEU A 54 -9.25 -0.55 6.39
CA LEU A 54 -8.26 0.31 5.73
C LEU A 54 -6.97 -0.46 5.40
N LYS A 55 -6.50 -1.31 6.32
CA LYS A 55 -5.36 -2.20 6.11
C LYS A 55 -5.59 -3.10 4.89
N LEU A 56 -6.76 -3.74 4.78
CA LEU A 56 -7.09 -4.59 3.64
C LEU A 56 -7.10 -3.78 2.33
N LYS A 57 -7.78 -2.64 2.30
CA LYS A 57 -7.80 -1.76 1.12
C LYS A 57 -6.40 -1.35 0.66
N LYS A 58 -5.52 -0.97 1.60
CA LYS A 58 -4.14 -0.60 1.27
C LYS A 58 -3.33 -1.79 0.78
N LYS A 59 -3.48 -2.97 1.39
CA LYS A 59 -2.85 -4.22 0.93
C LYS A 59 -3.26 -4.56 -0.51
N ASP A 60 -4.55 -4.46 -0.82
CA ASP A 60 -5.05 -4.76 -2.16
C ASP A 60 -4.53 -3.75 -3.20
N ALA A 61 -4.44 -2.46 -2.82
CA ALA A 61 -3.84 -1.44 -3.67
C ALA A 61 -2.32 -1.60 -3.86
N ILE A 62 -1.58 -2.06 -2.84
CA ILE A 62 -0.16 -2.44 -2.95
C ILE A 62 -0.01 -3.56 -3.99
N ALA A 63 -0.79 -4.64 -3.84
CA ALA A 63 -0.72 -5.78 -4.75
C ALA A 63 -1.07 -5.41 -6.20
N ALA A 64 -2.01 -4.48 -6.41
CA ALA A 64 -2.33 -3.96 -7.73
C ALA A 64 -1.15 -3.18 -8.32
N LEU A 65 -0.56 -2.26 -7.58
CA LEU A 65 0.60 -1.47 -8.03
C LEU A 65 1.84 -2.32 -8.29
N GLU A 66 2.12 -3.32 -7.44
CA GLU A 66 3.22 -4.27 -7.64
C GLU A 66 3.03 -5.06 -8.93
N LYS A 67 1.78 -5.48 -9.23
CA LYS A 67 1.46 -6.17 -10.48
C LYS A 67 1.69 -5.26 -11.69
N ASP A 68 1.23 -4.02 -11.63
CA ASP A 68 1.40 -3.06 -12.73
C ASP A 68 2.88 -2.74 -12.97
N LEU A 69 3.67 -2.57 -11.91
CA LEU A 69 5.13 -2.40 -11.99
C LEU A 69 5.81 -3.63 -12.60
N THR A 70 5.44 -4.83 -12.17
CA THR A 70 6.00 -6.08 -12.72
C THR A 70 5.71 -6.20 -14.22
N LEU A 71 4.51 -5.83 -14.65
CA LEU A 71 4.13 -5.82 -16.07
C LEU A 71 4.96 -4.81 -16.85
N LEU A 72 5.09 -3.58 -16.36
CA LEU A 72 5.89 -2.52 -17.01
C LEU A 72 7.37 -2.90 -17.12
N GLU A 73 7.95 -3.45 -16.06
CA GLU A 73 9.36 -3.88 -16.05
C GLU A 73 9.57 -5.04 -17.04
N SER A 74 8.65 -6.01 -17.08
CA SER A 74 8.75 -7.12 -18.05
C SER A 74 8.69 -6.65 -19.51
N HIS A 75 7.90 -5.62 -19.82
CA HIS A 75 7.78 -5.06 -21.17
C HIS A 75 8.99 -4.19 -21.54
N SER A 76 9.59 -3.49 -20.58
CA SER A 76 10.80 -2.69 -20.80
C SER A 76 12.08 -3.55 -20.92
N THR A 77 12.05 -4.84 -20.57
CA THR A 77 13.21 -5.74 -20.68
C THR A 77 13.26 -6.50 -22.02
N PHE A 78 12.22 -6.37 -22.86
CA PHE A 78 12.08 -7.11 -24.12
C PHE A 78 12.29 -6.27 -25.39
N GLU A 79 12.68 -4.99 -25.28
CA GLU A 79 13.16 -4.13 -26.38
C GLU A 79 14.67 -3.86 -26.27
#